data_AF-A0A0G4MU33-F1
#
_entry.id   AF-A0A0G4MU33-F1
#
_cell.length_a   1.000
_cell.length_b   1.000
_cell.length_c   1.000
_cell.angle_alpha   90.00
_cell.angle_beta   90.00
_cell.angle_gamma   90.00
#
_symmetry.space_group_name_H-M   'P 1'
#
loop_
_entity.id
_entity.type
_entity.pdbx_description
1 polymer ?
#
loop_
_entity_poly.entity_id
_entity_poly.type
_entity_poly.pdbx_seq_one_letter_code
_entity_poly.pdbx_strand_id
1 'polypeptide(L)'
;WKEYRRAQNLTKTIGSEVKSAYIPSELLTNPPYPRDITLELLMASQTHMGHHRSRWNPANSRYIYGVRDNVHVISLETTASHLRRAARVVEEVA
;
A
#
# COMPACT_ATOMS: atom_id res chain seq x y z
N TRP A 1 -30.77 21.94 -5.24
CA TRP A 1 -29.39 21.54 -4.87
C TRP A 1 -29.12 21.55 -3.37
N LYS A 2 -29.29 22.67 -2.66
CA LYS A 2 -29.08 22.72 -1.20
C LYS A 2 -29.96 21.74 -0.43
N GLU A 3 -31.24 21.64 -0.78
CA GLU A 3 -32.19 20.74 -0.13
C GLU A 3 -31.88 19.25 -0.39
N TYR A 4 -31.51 18.88 -1.62
CA TYR A 4 -31.07 17.51 -1.95
C TYR A 4 -29.86 17.08 -1.11
N ARG A 5 -28.86 17.94 -1.00
CA ARG A 5 -27.65 17.67 -0.20
C ARG A 5 -27.97 17.61 1.30
N ARG A 6 -28.94 18.41 1.77
CA ARG A 6 -29.44 18.36 3.16
C ARG A 6 -30.13 17.03 3.42
N ALA A 7 -31.04 16.60 2.55
CA ALA A 7 -31.72 15.31 2.67
C ALA A 7 -30.72 14.14 2.66
N GLN A 8 -29.76 14.13 1.74
CA GLN A 8 -28.69 13.12 1.73
C GLN A 8 -27.87 13.11 3.02
N ASN A 9 -27.44 14.27 3.52
CA ASN A 9 -26.62 14.31 4.73
C ASN A 9 -27.38 13.84 5.97
N LEU A 10 -28.70 14.05 6.02
CA LEU A 10 -29.55 13.60 7.13
C LEU A 10 -29.76 12.08 7.10
N THR A 11 -29.80 11.46 5.91
CA THR A 11 -30.15 10.04 5.79
C THR A 11 -29.00 9.11 5.42
N LYS A 12 -27.85 9.63 4.95
CA LYS A 12 -26.73 8.81 4.42
C LYS A 12 -26.12 7.82 5.41
N THR A 13 -26.23 8.08 6.70
CA THR A 13 -25.65 7.25 7.77
C THR A 13 -26.70 6.35 8.42
N ILE A 14 -27.96 6.45 7.99
CA ILE A 14 -29.04 5.60 8.49
C ILE A 14 -28.98 4.26 7.74
N GLY A 15 -29.08 3.15 8.49
CA GLY A 15 -29.08 1.79 7.94
C GLY A 15 -27.90 0.99 8.46
N SER A 16 -27.16 0.37 7.54
CA SER A 16 -25.98 -0.45 7.86
C SER A 16 -24.69 0.36 7.74
N GLU A 17 -23.77 0.13 8.68
CA GLU A 17 -22.41 0.64 8.56
C GLU A 17 -21.64 -0.19 7.54
N VAL A 18 -21.27 0.42 6.42
CA VAL A 18 -20.39 -0.21 5.43
C VAL A 18 -18.95 0.03 5.88
N LYS A 19 -18.31 -1.02 6.39
CA LYS A 19 -16.85 -1.01 6.61
C LYS A 19 -16.16 -1.02 5.24
N SER A 20 -15.64 0.14 4.82
CA SER A 20 -14.85 0.21 3.60
C SER A 20 -13.50 -0.46 3.85
N ALA A 21 -13.20 -1.53 3.12
CA ALA A 21 -11.91 -2.24 3.23
C ALA A 21 -10.75 -1.47 2.57
N TYR A 22 -11.04 -0.58 1.61
CA TYR A 22 -10.04 0.22 0.91
C TYR A 22 -10.64 1.51 0.38
N ILE A 23 -10.00 2.64 0.68
CA ILE A 23 -10.37 3.96 0.16
C ILE A 23 -9.13 4.54 -0.56
N PRO A 24 -9.17 4.77 -1.89
CA PRO A 24 -8.00 5.23 -2.64
C PRO A 24 -7.38 6.55 -2.15
N SER A 25 -8.21 7.48 -1.64
CA SER A 25 -7.74 8.78 -1.15
C SER A 25 -7.07 8.73 0.22
N GLU A 26 -7.30 7.67 1.00
CA GLU A 26 -6.83 7.58 2.38
C GLU A 26 -5.30 7.58 2.48
N LEU A 27 -4.61 6.95 1.53
CA LEU A 27 -3.15 6.93 1.47
C LEU A 27 -2.53 8.33 1.30
N LEU A 28 -3.30 9.30 0.77
CA LEU A 28 -2.85 10.68 0.60
C LEU A 28 -3.21 11.54 1.82
N THR A 29 -4.42 11.37 2.36
CA THR A 29 -4.93 12.21 3.45
C THR A 29 -4.49 11.74 4.83
N ASN A 30 -4.25 10.44 4.99
CA ASN A 30 -3.90 9.80 6.25
C ASN A 30 -3.00 8.57 6.00
N PRO A 31 -1.75 8.78 5.56
CA PRO A 31 -0.83 7.66 5.34
C PRO A 31 -0.49 6.96 6.67
N PRO A 32 -0.25 5.63 6.65
CA PRO A 32 0.17 4.90 7.84
C PRO A 32 1.58 5.29 8.28
N TYR A 33 1.85 5.24 9.58
CA TYR A 33 3.21 5.45 10.08
C TYR A 33 4.12 4.29 9.66
N PRO A 34 5.42 4.55 9.41
CA PRO A 34 6.38 3.50 9.02
C PRO A 34 6.45 2.29 9.96
N ARG A 35 6.11 2.49 11.25
CA ARG A 35 6.06 1.44 12.27
C ARG A 35 4.84 0.53 12.13
N ASP A 36 3.73 1.07 11.63
CA ASP A 36 2.44 0.38 11.49
C ASP A 36 2.31 -0.35 10.14
N ILE A 37 3.31 -0.21 9.26
CA ILE A 37 3.33 -0.93 7.98
C ILE A 37 3.55 -2.43 8.23
N THR A 38 2.55 -3.22 7.85
CA THR A 38 2.56 -4.68 7.91
C THR A 38 2.81 -5.31 6.54
N LEU A 39 3.11 -6.62 6.51
CA LEU A 39 3.33 -7.34 5.25
C LEU A 39 2.04 -7.45 4.43
N GLU A 40 0.89 -7.58 5.11
CA GLU A 40 -0.43 -7.64 4.49
C GLU A 40 -0.76 -6.32 3.78
N LEU A 41 -0.41 -5.19 4.39
CA LEU A 41 -0.56 -3.88 3.76
C LEU A 41 0.30 -3.78 2.50
N LEU A 42 1.58 -4.15 2.58
CA LEU A 42 2.47 -4.13 1.41
C LEU A 42 2.00 -5.08 0.30
N MET A 43 1.41 -6.22 0.66
CA MET A 43 0.80 -7.14 -0.28
C MET A 43 -0.44 -6.53 -0.95
N ALA A 44 -1.34 -5.93 -0.15
CA ALA A 44 -2.54 -5.24 -0.64
C ALA A 44 -2.20 -4.05 -1.54
N SER A 45 -1.10 -3.35 -1.27
CA SER A 45 -0.54 -2.27 -2.09
C SER A 45 0.25 -2.76 -3.32
N GLN A 46 0.25 -4.06 -3.62
CA GLN A 46 0.87 -4.66 -4.82
C GLN A 46 2.40 -4.44 -4.93
N THR A 47 3.07 -4.14 -3.82
CA THR A 47 4.52 -3.83 -3.81
C THR A 47 5.42 -5.02 -4.18
N HIS A 48 4.90 -6.23 -4.06
CA HIS A 48 5.59 -7.47 -4.38
C HIS A 48 5.63 -7.77 -5.89
N MET A 49 4.86 -7.05 -6.71
CA MET A 49 4.84 -7.28 -8.16
C MET A 49 6.05 -6.64 -8.83
N GLY A 50 7.01 -7.45 -9.24
CA GLY A 50 8.16 -7.02 -10.02
C GLY A 50 7.88 -7.01 -11.53
N HIS A 51 8.96 -7.08 -12.32
CA HIS A 51 8.89 -7.09 -13.77
C HIS A 51 8.85 -8.51 -14.35
N HIS A 52 8.48 -8.61 -15.62
CA HIS A 52 8.54 -9.86 -16.38
C HIS A 52 9.93 -10.50 -16.33
N ARG A 53 10.00 -11.84 -16.33
CA ARG A 53 11.25 -12.60 -16.18
C ARG A 53 12.34 -12.24 -17.20
N SER A 54 11.94 -11.80 -18.40
CA SER A 54 12.89 -11.37 -19.44
C SER A 54 13.47 -9.96 -19.25
N ARG A 55 12.84 -9.11 -18.43
CA ARG A 55 13.23 -7.71 -18.20
C ARG A 55 13.60 -7.50 -16.73
N TRP A 56 14.74 -8.05 -16.33
CA TRP A 56 15.27 -7.89 -14.98
C TRP A 56 16.78 -7.70 -15.00
N ASN A 57 17.33 -7.14 -13.91
CA ASN A 57 18.76 -6.96 -13.73
C ASN A 57 19.28 -8.01 -12.73
N PRO A 58 20.18 -8.93 -13.10
CA PRO A 58 20.72 -9.96 -12.20
C PRO A 58 21.30 -9.44 -10.87
N ALA A 59 21.79 -8.19 -10.84
CA ALA A 59 22.31 -7.56 -9.63
C ALA A 59 21.24 -7.35 -8.53
N ASN A 60 19.94 -7.37 -8.89
CA ASN A 60 18.83 -7.23 -7.96
C ASN A 60 18.25 -8.57 -7.46
N SER A 61 18.88 -9.70 -7.82
CA SER A 61 18.47 -11.06 -7.43
C SER A 61 18.22 -11.23 -5.93
N ARG A 62 19.01 -10.59 -5.07
CA ARG A 62 18.86 -10.63 -3.60
C ARG A 62 17.52 -10.09 -3.07
N TYR A 63 16.79 -9.31 -3.86
CA TYR A 63 15.48 -8.74 -3.47
C TYR A 63 14.31 -9.58 -3.98
N ILE A 64 14.56 -10.54 -4.85
CA ILE A 64 13.55 -11.38 -5.51
C ILE A 64 13.30 -12.61 -4.63
N TYR A 65 12.04 -12.82 -4.26
CA TYR A 65 11.59 -14.02 -3.55
C TYR A 65 11.47 -15.22 -4.50
N GLY A 66 10.97 -15.00 -5.72
CA GLY A 66 10.81 -16.06 -6.71
C GLY A 66 10.18 -15.56 -8.00
N VAL A 67 9.72 -16.50 -8.83
CA VAL A 67 8.99 -16.20 -10.07
C VAL A 67 7.63 -16.88 -10.02
N ARG A 68 6.57 -16.11 -10.32
CA ARG A 68 5.20 -16.62 -10.46
C ARG A 68 4.57 -15.93 -11.67
N ASP A 69 3.88 -16.69 -12.52
CA ASP A 69 3.19 -16.17 -13.71
C ASP A 69 4.10 -15.30 -14.61
N ASN A 70 5.36 -15.74 -14.79
CA ASN A 70 6.42 -15.04 -15.52
C ASN A 70 6.80 -13.65 -14.97
N VAL A 71 6.42 -13.32 -13.74
CA VAL A 71 6.79 -12.08 -13.04
C VAL A 71 7.67 -12.40 -11.85
N HIS A 72 8.70 -11.60 -11.64
CA HIS A 72 9.51 -11.67 -10.42
C HIS A 72 8.70 -11.16 -9.23
N VAL A 73 8.54 -11.99 -8.20
CA VAL A 73 7.91 -11.60 -6.94
C VAL A 73 8.99 -11.05 -6.01
N ILE A 74 8.84 -9.82 -5.55
CA ILE A 74 9.77 -9.15 -4.64
C ILE A 74 9.48 -9.62 -3.20
N SER A 75 10.52 -9.88 -2.42
CA SER A 75 10.39 -10.27 -1.01
C SER A 75 9.81 -9.12 -0.18
N LEU A 76 8.61 -9.32 0.38
CA LEU A 76 7.93 -8.34 1.23
C LEU A 76 8.69 -8.04 2.52
N GLU A 77 9.35 -9.04 3.11
CA GLU A 77 10.21 -8.85 4.30
C GLU A 77 11.39 -7.93 4.00
N THR A 78 11.97 -8.13 2.81
CA THR A 78 13.07 -7.28 2.32
C THR A 78 12.55 -5.86 2.07
N THR A 79 11.40 -5.70 1.42
CA THR A 79 10.76 -4.40 1.21
C THR A 79 10.46 -3.69 2.54
N ALA A 80 9.87 -4.38 3.52
CA ALA A 80 9.51 -3.79 4.81
C ALA A 80 10.73 -3.28 5.59
N SER A 81 11.81 -4.07 5.65
CA SER A 81 13.04 -3.66 6.33
C SER A 81 13.73 -2.47 5.67
N HIS A 82 13.78 -2.45 4.33
CA HIS A 82 14.38 -1.34 3.59
C HIS A 82 13.52 -0.07 3.68
N LEU A 83 12.19 -0.20 3.64
CA LEU A 83 11.27 0.92 3.78
C LEU A 83 11.39 1.58 5.16
N ARG A 84 11.44 0.79 6.24
CA ARG A 84 11.64 1.31 7.60
C ARG A 84 12.98 2.02 7.74
N ARG A 85 14.04 1.49 7.12
CA ARG A 85 15.35 2.14 7.09
C ARG A 85 15.30 3.48 6.36
N ALA A 86 14.67 3.53 5.18
CA ALA A 86 14.52 4.76 4.42
C ALA A 86 13.71 5.81 5.19
N ALA A 87 12.59 5.40 5.81
CA ALA A 87 11.76 6.27 6.62
C ALA A 87 12.53 6.89 7.79
N ARG A 88 13.37 6.09 8.47
CA ARG A 88 14.24 6.59 9.55
C ARG A 88 15.21 7.66 9.07
N VAL A 89 15.86 7.45 7.93
CA VAL A 89 16.78 8.43 7.35
C VAL A 89 16.06 9.73 7.02
N VAL A 90 14.84 9.65 6.47
CA VAL A 90 14.02 10.84 6.19
C VAL A 90 13.63 11.57 7.48
N GLU A 91 13.25 10.84 8.52
CA GLU A 91 12.91 11.38 9.84
C GLU A 91 14.10 12.07 10.52
N GLU A 92 15.32 11.55 10.35
CA GLU A 92 16.54 12.12 10.94
C GLU A 92 17.04 13.37 10.19
N VAL A 93 16.68 13.55 8.91
CA VAL A 93 17.11 14.68 8.08
C VAL A 93 16.15 15.87 8.16
N ALA A 94 14.86 15.61 8.39
CA ALA A 94 13.81 16.62 8.48
C ALA A 94 13.88 17.42 9.79
#